data_AF-A0A3Q8UA10-F1
#
_entry.id   AF-A0A3Q8UA10-F1
#
_cell.length_a   1.000
_cell.length_b   1.000
_cell.length_c   1.000
_cell.angle_alpha   90.00
_cell.angle_beta   90.00
_cell.angle_gamma   90.00
#
_symmetry.space_group_name_H-M   'P 1'
#
loop_
_entity.id
_entity.type
_entity.pdbx_description
1 polymer ?
#
loop_
_entity_poly.entity_id
_entity_poly.type
_entity_poly.pdbx_seq_one_letter_code
_entity_poly.pdbx_strand_id
1 'polypeptide(L)'
;MFKLIMLMMIFILIISLIPMMFLFINLLLMKKNYKMREKLSTFECGFSNMSKPRLPFSIQFFFISIIFLIFDVEMTILFPTIMNMNFINLSYWMLSSMIMFTILLLGLFFEWINNLIKWFY
;
A
#
# COMPACT_ATOMS: atom_id res chain seq x y z
N MET A 1 -14.70 27.98 -4.53
CA MET A 1 -14.59 26.57 -4.97
C MET A 1 -13.75 26.42 -6.25
N PHE A 2 -14.14 27.01 -7.39
CA PHE A 2 -13.37 26.91 -8.65
C PHE A 2 -11.90 27.33 -8.55
N LYS A 3 -11.59 28.46 -7.90
CA LYS A 3 -10.20 28.91 -7.70
C LYS A 3 -9.35 27.91 -6.90
N LEU A 4 -9.98 27.23 -5.93
CA LEU A 4 -9.31 26.24 -5.08
C LEU A 4 -9.06 24.94 -5.85
N ILE A 5 -10.02 24.53 -6.68
CA ILE A 5 -9.87 23.40 -7.62
C ILE A 5 -8.73 23.68 -8.61
N MET A 6 -8.69 24.88 -9.22
CA MET A 6 -7.61 25.26 -10.12
C MET A 6 -6.23 25.23 -9.43
N LEU A 7 -6.15 25.71 -8.19
CA LEU A 7 -4.94 25.65 -7.39
C LEU A 7 -4.49 24.19 -7.15
N MET A 8 -5.42 23.31 -6.78
CA MET A 8 -5.13 21.88 -6.57
C MET A 8 -4.64 21.21 -7.85
N MET A 9 -5.25 21.50 -9.01
CA MET A 9 -4.82 20.96 -10.29
C MET A 9 -3.39 21.40 -10.66
N ILE A 10 -3.05 22.66 -10.39
CA ILE A 10 -1.69 23.18 -10.60
C ILE A 10 -0.69 22.46 -9.70
N PHE A 11 -1.01 22.24 -8.43
CA PHE A 11 -0.13 21.51 -7.51
C PHE A 11 0.10 20.06 -7.95
N ILE A 12 -0.95 19.35 -8.36
CA ILE A 12 -0.85 17.97 -8.84
C ILE A 12 0.07 17.90 -10.07
N LEU A 13 -0.09 18.83 -11.02
CA LEU A 13 0.77 18.91 -12.19
C LEU A 13 2.24 19.11 -11.80
N ILE A 14 2.54 20.08 -10.93
CA ILE A 14 3.91 20.35 -10.48
C ILE A 14 4.53 19.12 -9.81
N ILE A 15 3.82 18.48 -8.88
CA ILE A 15 4.31 17.31 -8.14
C ILE A 15 4.61 16.13 -9.09
N SER A 16 3.78 15.92 -10.12
CA SER A 16 4.00 14.86 -11.10
C SER A 16 5.14 15.15 -12.09
N LEU A 17 5.36 16.42 -12.44
CA LEU A 17 6.37 16.82 -13.42
C LEU A 17 7.80 16.74 -12.87
N ILE A 18 8.00 17.04 -11.58
CA ILE A 18 9.31 17.01 -10.93
C ILE A 18 10.01 15.64 -11.07
N PRO A 19 9.42 14.50 -10.66
CA PRO A 19 10.07 13.19 -10.80
C PRO A 19 10.29 12.80 -12.26
N MET A 20 9.39 13.19 -13.17
CA MET A 20 9.55 12.96 -14.60
C MET A 20 10.75 13.72 -15.17
N MET A 21 10.95 14.98 -14.76
CA MET A 21 12.13 15.76 -15.14
C MET A 21 13.42 15.12 -14.62
N PHE A 22 13.43 14.67 -13.36
CA PHE A 22 14.59 13.96 -12.80
C PHE A 22 14.89 12.65 -13.56
N LEU A 23 13.85 11.89 -13.92
CA LEU A 23 14.01 10.67 -14.72
C LEU A 23 14.55 10.99 -16.12
N PHE A 24 14.07 12.06 -16.76
CA PHE A 24 14.54 12.48 -18.07
C PHE A 24 16.01 12.93 -18.05
N ILE A 25 16.39 13.74 -17.05
CA ILE A 25 17.78 14.17 -16.85
C ILE A 25 18.68 12.96 -16.61
N ASN A 26 18.25 11.99 -15.80
CA ASN A 26 19.00 10.76 -15.58
C ASN A 26 19.18 9.96 -16.89
N LEU A 27 18.12 9.82 -17.70
CA LEU A 27 18.22 9.14 -19.00
C LEU A 27 19.18 9.85 -19.97
N LEU A 28 19.24 11.18 -19.96
CA LEU A 28 20.15 11.97 -20.79
C LEU A 28 21.61 11.88 -20.32
N LEU A 29 21.85 11.96 -19.01
CA LEU A 29 23.19 11.90 -18.42
C LEU A 29 23.76 10.47 -18.44
N MET A 30 22.90 9.46 -18.40
CA MET A 30 23.35 8.08 -18.30
C MET A 30 24.02 7.61 -19.59
N LYS A 31 25.32 7.33 -19.50
CA LYS A 31 26.11 6.70 -20.57
C LYS A 31 25.79 5.21 -20.67
N LYS A 32 24.61 4.86 -21.22
CA LYS A 32 24.23 3.48 -21.52
C LYS A 32 25.00 2.99 -22.75
N ASN A 33 26.05 2.20 -22.55
CA ASN A 33 26.67 1.41 -23.62
C ASN A 33 25.75 0.22 -23.95
N TYR A 34 24.79 0.43 -24.86
CA TYR A 34 23.84 -0.59 -25.33
C TYR A 34 24.49 -1.80 -26.02
N LYS A 35 25.80 -1.76 -26.29
CA LYS A 35 26.53 -2.79 -27.03
C LYS A 35 27.17 -3.89 -26.14
N MET A 36 27.13 -3.76 -24.81
CA MET A 36 27.69 -4.78 -23.92
C MET A 36 26.64 -5.85 -23.60
N ARG A 37 26.72 -6.99 -24.31
CA ARG A 37 25.86 -8.17 -24.13
C ARG A 37 25.80 -8.66 -22.68
N GLU A 38 26.92 -8.53 -21.96
CA GLU A 38 27.07 -8.94 -20.55
C GLU A 38 26.26 -8.08 -19.56
N LYS A 39 25.99 -6.82 -19.88
CA LYS A 39 25.09 -5.96 -19.06
C LYS A 39 23.62 -6.25 -19.29
N LEU A 40 23.29 -6.88 -20.42
CA LEU A 40 21.92 -7.25 -20.80
C LEU A 40 21.59 -8.70 -20.42
N SER A 41 22.59 -9.50 -20.02
CA SER A 41 22.39 -10.84 -19.48
C SER A 41 22.14 -10.81 -17.98
N THR A 42 21.36 -11.79 -17.49
CA THR A 42 21.14 -12.02 -16.07
C THR A 42 22.48 -12.36 -15.38
N PHE A 43 22.74 -11.72 -14.23
CA PHE A 43 23.99 -11.85 -13.49
C PHE A 43 24.33 -13.30 -13.10
N GLU A 44 25.64 -13.56 -13.10
CA GLU A 44 26.34 -14.85 -13.19
C GLU A 44 26.12 -15.84 -12.04
N CYS A 45 24.94 -16.41 -11.95
CA CYS A 45 24.94 -17.86 -11.91
C CYS A 45 24.48 -18.29 -13.29
N GLY A 46 25.40 -18.77 -14.12
CA GLY A 46 25.22 -19.14 -15.55
C GLY A 46 24.18 -20.24 -15.83
N PHE A 47 23.20 -20.38 -14.95
CA PHE A 47 21.99 -21.14 -15.14
C PHE A 47 20.89 -20.16 -15.53
N SER A 48 20.28 -20.37 -16.70
CA SER A 48 18.91 -19.89 -16.87
C SER A 48 18.12 -20.42 -15.67
N ASN A 49 17.39 -19.54 -14.99
CA ASN A 49 16.52 -19.97 -13.92
C ASN A 49 15.52 -20.97 -14.53
N MET A 50 15.81 -22.27 -14.42
CA MET A 50 14.80 -23.32 -14.45
C MET A 50 14.00 -23.24 -13.14
N SER A 51 13.70 -22.03 -12.68
CA SER A 51 12.75 -21.80 -11.61
C SER A 51 11.41 -22.19 -12.22
N LYS A 52 10.84 -23.29 -11.74
CA LYS A 52 9.44 -23.60 -12.02
C LYS A 52 8.64 -22.31 -11.81
N PRO A 53 7.73 -21.93 -12.73
CA PRO A 53 6.96 -20.69 -12.62
C PRO A 53 6.12 -20.63 -11.33
N ARG A 54 5.94 -21.78 -10.67
CA ARG A 54 5.31 -21.94 -9.36
C ARG A 54 6.40 -22.18 -8.31
N LEU A 55 6.97 -21.10 -7.81
CA LEU A 55 7.69 -21.12 -6.54
C LEU A 55 6.66 -21.34 -5.42
N PRO A 56 6.97 -22.13 -4.38
CA PRO A 56 6.08 -22.26 -3.24
C PRO A 56 5.89 -20.87 -2.62
N PHE A 57 4.65 -20.39 -2.63
CA PHE A 57 4.27 -19.12 -2.03
C PHE A 57 4.12 -19.32 -0.52
N SER A 58 4.68 -18.42 0.29
CA SER A 58 4.51 -18.51 1.74
C SER A 58 3.11 -18.04 2.13
N ILE A 59 2.34 -18.97 2.69
CA ILE A 59 0.94 -18.76 3.11
C ILE A 59 0.80 -17.58 4.09
N GLN A 60 1.86 -17.26 4.85
CA GLN A 60 1.90 -16.12 5.76
C GLN A 60 1.72 -14.76 5.04
N PHE A 61 2.36 -14.55 3.88
CA PHE A 61 2.17 -13.30 3.13
C PHE A 61 0.75 -13.14 2.61
N PHE A 62 0.09 -14.25 2.28
CA PHE A 62 -1.30 -14.25 1.83
C PHE A 62 -2.24 -13.86 2.97
N PHE A 63 -2.05 -14.44 4.17
CA PHE A 63 -2.84 -14.04 5.34
C PHE A 63 -2.65 -12.57 5.70
N ILE A 64 -1.42 -12.05 5.66
CA ILE A 64 -1.16 -10.62 5.90
C ILE A 64 -1.93 -9.75 4.88
N SER A 65 -1.97 -10.15 3.60
CA SER A 65 -2.74 -9.40 2.59
C SER A 65 -4.25 -9.42 2.81
N ILE A 66 -4.80 -10.53 3.30
CA ILE A 66 -6.23 -10.65 3.62
C ILE A 66 -6.57 -9.77 4.84
N ILE A 67 -5.76 -9.85 5.89
CA ILE A 67 -5.92 -9.03 7.11
C ILE A 67 -5.90 -7.55 6.75
N PHE A 68 -4.92 -7.14 5.93
CA PHE A 68 -4.83 -5.77 5.44
C PHE A 68 -6.09 -5.33 4.69
N LEU A 69 -6.64 -6.18 3.82
CA LEU A 69 -7.85 -5.87 3.06
C LEU A 69 -9.06 -5.68 3.98
N ILE A 70 -9.24 -6.58 4.96
CA ILE A 70 -10.36 -6.49 5.92
C ILE A 70 -10.24 -5.21 6.75
N PHE A 71 -9.05 -4.95 7.29
CA PHE A 71 -8.78 -3.75 8.10
C PHE A 71 -8.99 -2.46 7.29
N ASP A 72 -8.58 -2.42 6.01
CA ASP A 72 -8.78 -1.27 5.14
C ASP A 72 -10.28 -0.99 4.93
N VAL A 73 -11.08 -2.03 4.65
CA VAL A 73 -12.54 -1.90 4.52
C VAL A 73 -13.17 -1.38 5.82
N GLU A 74 -12.79 -1.90 6.98
CA GLU A 74 -13.31 -1.43 8.27
C GLU A 74 -12.94 0.03 8.55
N MET A 75 -11.73 0.45 8.17
CA MET A 75 -11.29 1.85 8.29
C MET A 75 -12.06 2.78 7.34
N THR A 76 -12.39 2.34 6.12
CA THR A 76 -13.24 3.14 5.21
C THR A 76 -14.64 3.37 5.78
N ILE A 77 -15.18 2.44 6.56
CA ILE A 77 -16.49 2.58 7.22
C ILE A 77 -16.40 3.52 8.43
N LEU A 78 -15.29 3.51 9.17
CA LEU A 78 -15.09 4.40 10.31
C LEU A 78 -14.94 5.87 9.91
N PHE A 79 -14.22 6.17 8.83
CA PHE A 79 -13.93 7.55 8.44
C PHE A 79 -15.16 8.48 8.26
N PRO A 80 -16.25 8.09 7.57
CA PRO A 80 -17.44 8.95 7.42
C PRO A 80 -18.16 9.19 8.76
N THR A 81 -18.04 8.30 9.74
CA THR A 81 -18.65 8.52 11.07
C THR A 81 -18.03 9.72 11.77
N ILE A 82 -16.74 10.00 11.53
CA ILE A 82 -16.03 11.16 12.08
C ILE A 82 -16.50 12.46 11.42
N MET A 83 -16.74 12.45 10.12
CA MET A 83 -17.22 13.63 9.40
C MET A 83 -18.65 14.02 9.81
N ASN A 84 -19.47 13.03 10.19
CA ASN A 84 -20.89 13.23 10.53
C ASN A 84 -21.17 13.45 12.02
N MET A 85 -20.15 13.62 12.87
CA MET A 85 -20.31 13.80 14.34
C MET A 85 -21.30 14.90 14.70
N ASN A 86 -21.30 16.01 13.95
CA ASN A 86 -22.09 17.19 14.27
C ASN A 86 -23.60 17.03 13.96
N PHE A 87 -23.97 16.06 13.12
CA PHE A 87 -25.35 15.87 12.66
C PHE A 87 -26.10 14.77 13.41
N ILE A 88 -25.38 13.92 14.14
CA ILE A 88 -25.93 12.75 14.83
C ILE A 88 -25.91 13.03 16.34
N ASN A 89 -26.84 12.44 17.09
CA ASN A 89 -26.80 12.51 18.55
C ASN A 89 -25.49 11.90 19.07
N LEU A 90 -24.73 12.70 19.83
CA LEU A 90 -23.39 12.37 20.34
C LEU A 90 -23.34 11.05 21.10
N SER A 91 -24.40 10.74 21.87
CA SER A 91 -24.48 9.49 22.66
C SER A 91 -24.51 8.24 21.77
N TYR A 92 -25.33 8.22 20.74
CA TYR A 92 -25.42 7.12 19.78
C TYR A 92 -24.17 7.03 18.88
N TRP A 93 -23.61 8.18 18.50
CA TRP A 93 -22.35 8.23 17.76
C TRP A 93 -21.20 7.63 18.58
N MET A 94 -21.07 7.99 19.85
CA MET A 94 -20.03 7.46 20.73
C MET A 94 -20.20 5.96 20.99
N LEU A 95 -21.44 5.48 21.19
CA LEU A 95 -21.70 4.06 21.38
C LEU A 95 -21.32 3.24 20.13
N SER A 96 -21.77 3.67 18.95
CA SER A 96 -21.50 2.95 17.70
C SER A 96 -20.02 2.94 17.31
N SER A 97 -19.33 4.08 17.44
CA SER A 97 -17.88 4.17 17.18
C SER A 97 -17.06 3.31 18.15
N MET A 98 -17.43 3.29 19.44
CA MET A 98 -16.77 2.42 20.43
C MET A 98 -16.96 0.93 20.10
N ILE A 99 -18.17 0.52 19.73
CA ILE A 99 -18.44 -0.87 19.34
C ILE A 99 -17.56 -1.26 18.13
N MET A 100 -17.55 -0.44 17.07
CA MET A 100 -16.74 -0.70 15.89
C MET A 100 -15.23 -0.79 16.23
N PHE A 101 -14.73 0.10 17.08
CA PHE A 101 -13.33 0.08 17.51
C PHE A 101 -12.98 -1.17 18.34
N THR A 102 -13.89 -1.63 19.21
CA THR A 102 -13.66 -2.87 19.98
C THR A 102 -13.62 -4.10 19.09
N ILE A 103 -14.43 -4.16 18.03
CA ILE A 103 -14.43 -5.27 17.07
C ILE A 103 -13.08 -5.34 16.34
N LEU A 104 -12.57 -4.19 15.86
CA LEU A 104 -11.25 -4.07 15.24
C LEU A 104 -10.13 -4.58 16.15
N LEU A 105 -10.11 -4.13 17.41
CA LEU A 105 -9.10 -4.57 18.38
C LEU A 105 -9.20 -6.08 18.65
N LEU A 106 -10.40 -6.61 18.87
CA LEU A 106 -10.62 -8.02 19.14
C LEU A 106 -10.22 -8.90 17.94
N GLY A 107 -10.49 -8.46 16.71
CA GLY A 107 -10.07 -9.15 15.49
C GLY A 107 -8.55 -9.27 15.41
N LEU A 108 -7.84 -8.16 15.62
CA LEU A 108 -6.37 -8.15 15.65
C LEU A 108 -5.79 -9.02 16.77
N PHE A 109 -6.38 -8.98 17.97
CA PHE A 109 -5.95 -9.84 19.08
C PHE A 109 -6.15 -11.33 18.76
N PHE A 110 -7.28 -11.70 18.15
CA PHE A 110 -7.55 -13.07 17.75
C PHE A 110 -6.52 -13.59 16.74
N GLU A 111 -6.17 -12.79 15.74
CA GLU A 111 -5.14 -13.13 14.74
C GLU A 111 -3.75 -13.26 15.36
N TRP A 112 -3.44 -12.41 16.34
CA TRP A 112 -2.16 -12.46 17.04
C TRP A 112 -2.01 -13.72 17.89
N ILE A 113 -3.06 -14.12 18.61
CA ILE A 113 -3.09 -15.37 19.39
C ILE A 113 -2.91 -16.58 18.49
N ASN A 114 -3.49 -16.56 17.28
CA ASN A 114 -3.35 -17.64 16.30
C ASN A 114 -1.97 -17.72 15.63
N ASN A 115 -1.01 -16.88 16.04
CA ASN A 115 0.35 -16.82 15.51
C ASN A 115 0.43 -16.62 13.99
N LEU A 116 -0.64 -16.15 13.33
CA LEU A 116 -0.66 -15.89 11.88
C LEU A 116 0.33 -14.79 11.47
N ILE A 117 0.64 -13.90 12.41
CA ILE A 117 1.53 -12.74 12.25
C ILE A 117 2.97 -13.07 12.69
N LYS A 118 3.18 -14.19 13.40
CA LYS A 118 4.53 -14.55 13.88
C LYS A 118 5.36 -15.08 12.73
N TRP A 119 6.42 -14.36 12.43
CA TRP A 119 7.52 -14.89 11.65
C TRP A 119 8.39 -15.74 12.55
N PHE A 120 8.49 -17.03 12.22
CA PHE A 120 9.63 -17.81 12.65
C PHE A 120 10.80 -17.37 11.78
N TYR A 121 11.90 -16.95 12.41
CA TYR A 121 13.20 -16.89 11.73
C TYR A 121 13.57 -18.29 11.22
#